data_AF-A0A493TZT9-F1
#
_entry.id   AF-A0A493TZT9-F1
#
_cell.length_a   1.000
_cell.length_b   1.000
_cell.length_c   1.000
_cell.angle_alpha   90.00
_cell.angle_beta   90.00
_cell.angle_gamma   90.00
#
_symmetry.space_group_name_H-M   'P 1'
#
loop_
_entity.id
_entity.type
_entity.pdbx_description
1 polymer ?
#
loop_
_entity_poly.entity_id
_entity_poly.type
_entity_poly.pdbx_seq_one_letter_code
_entity_poly.pdbx_strand_id
1 'polypeptide(L)'
;MALTLLELAHWSTWAVCAVLKLPQLAAVLAAGSARGVSLGSLLLELAGFLVFLRYQIYYGYPLQTYLEYPILIAQDAVLLLFVLRFNGNMKRALLYAAMFWGGWYVLTLRRWIIDLAMVSAA
;
A
#
# COMPACT_ATOMS: atom_id res chain seq x y z
N MET A 1 31.45 4.78 -7.39
CA MET A 1 30.71 6.05 -7.26
C MET A 1 29.22 5.88 -7.57
N ALA A 2 28.83 5.44 -8.78
CA ALA A 2 27.41 5.31 -9.13
C ALA A 2 26.66 4.24 -8.29
N LEU A 3 27.25 3.05 -8.11
CA LEU A 3 26.65 1.96 -7.34
C LEU A 3 26.44 2.33 -5.86
N THR A 4 27.45 2.98 -5.25
CA THR A 4 27.40 3.42 -3.85
C THR A 4 26.33 4.50 -3.61
N LEU A 5 26.09 5.38 -4.60
CA LEU A 5 25.01 6.37 -4.52
C LEU A 5 23.64 5.71 -4.65
N LEU A 6 23.51 4.72 -5.53
CA LEU A 6 22.27 3.96 -5.70
C LEU A 6 21.90 3.16 -4.45
N GLU A 7 22.87 2.51 -3.83
CA GLU A 7 22.67 1.81 -2.55
C GLU A 7 22.22 2.77 -1.47
N LEU A 8 22.90 3.92 -1.33
CA LEU A 8 22.51 4.95 -0.37
C LEU A 8 21.07 5.43 -0.60
N ALA A 9 20.65 5.60 -1.85
CA ALA A 9 19.30 6.01 -2.21
C ALA A 9 18.24 4.95 -1.84
N HIS A 10 18.50 3.66 -2.12
CA HIS A 10 17.59 2.59 -1.70
C HIS A 10 17.46 2.53 -0.18
N TRP A 11 18.58 2.56 0.54
CA TRP A 11 18.60 2.52 2.02
C TRP A 11 17.88 3.70 2.64
N SER A 12 18.10 4.93 2.14
CA SER A 12 17.41 6.11 2.65
C SER A 12 15.90 6.06 2.36
N THR A 13 15.52 5.57 1.18
CA THR A 13 14.11 5.38 0.81
C THR A 13 13.42 4.39 1.75
N TRP A 14 14.02 3.21 1.95
CA TRP A 14 13.45 2.19 2.85
C TRP A 14 13.35 2.70 4.29
N ALA A 15 14.36 3.42 4.77
CA ALA A 15 14.36 3.99 6.12
C ALA A 15 13.22 5.00 6.30
N VAL A 16 13.02 5.91 5.36
CA VAL A 16 11.94 6.91 5.42
C VAL A 16 10.58 6.22 5.31
N CYS A 17 10.41 5.30 4.35
CA CYS A 17 9.16 4.56 4.17
C CYS A 17 8.78 3.71 5.39
N ALA A 18 9.76 3.19 6.14
CA ALA A 18 9.53 2.39 7.34
C ALA A 18 8.93 3.18 8.52
N VAL A 19 9.10 4.51 8.55
CA VAL A 19 8.62 5.35 9.66
C VAL A 19 7.50 6.30 9.27
N LEU A 20 7.24 6.48 7.97
CA LEU A 20 6.37 7.54 7.43
C LEU A 20 4.95 7.54 8.01
N LYS A 21 4.35 6.37 8.26
CA LYS A 21 2.97 6.24 8.76
C LYS A 21 2.86 6.20 10.28
N LEU A 22 3.98 6.10 11.00
CA LEU A 22 4.00 6.04 12.46
C LEU A 22 3.39 7.28 13.14
N PRO A 23 3.62 8.53 12.68
CA PRO A 23 2.99 9.71 13.26
C PRO A 23 1.47 9.69 13.11
N GLN A 24 0.97 9.25 11.95
CA GLN A 24 -0.46 9.13 11.68
C GLN A 24 -1.11 8.05 12.56
N LEU A 25 -0.43 6.92 12.73
CA LEU A 25 -0.86 5.85 13.63
C LEU A 25 -0.91 6.32 15.09
N ALA A 26 0.14 7.00 15.56
CA ALA A 26 0.19 7.58 16.90
C ALA A 26 -0.93 8.61 17.12
N ALA A 27 -1.23 9.45 16.13
CA ALA A 27 -2.30 10.43 16.22
C ALA A 27 -3.69 9.76 16.37
N VAL A 28 -3.98 8.70 15.61
CA VAL A 28 -5.24 7.95 15.73
C VAL A 28 -5.36 7.27 17.09
N LEU A 29 -4.27 6.69 17.59
CA LEU A 29 -4.22 6.06 18.92
C LEU A 29 -4.41 7.08 20.04
N ALA A 30 -3.70 8.21 19.99
CA ALA A 30 -3.80 9.28 20.97
C ALA A 30 -5.18 9.94 21.01
N ALA A 31 -5.82 10.09 19.84
CA ALA A 31 -7.17 10.63 19.75
C ALA A 31 -8.25 9.62 20.17
N GLY A 32 -7.94 8.32 20.21
CA GLY A 32 -8.92 7.25 20.45
C GLY A 32 -10.09 7.26 19.47
N SER A 33 -9.91 7.85 18.29
CA SER A 33 -10.98 8.13 17.34
C SER A 33 -10.43 8.28 15.92
N ALA A 34 -11.23 7.85 14.95
CA ALA A 34 -10.92 7.92 13.53
C ALA A 34 -11.56 9.11 12.79
N ARG A 35 -12.17 10.08 13.51
CA ARG A 35 -12.94 11.18 12.87
C ARG A 35 -12.12 12.05 11.90
N GLY A 36 -10.81 12.17 12.09
CA GLY A 36 -9.93 12.96 11.21
C GLY A 36 -9.34 12.20 10.02
N VAL A 37 -9.62 10.90 9.87
CA VAL A 37 -9.01 10.05 8.85
C VAL A 37 -10.09 9.53 7.89
N SER A 38 -9.94 9.83 6.60
CA SER A 38 -10.83 9.34 5.56
C SER A 38 -10.54 7.87 5.24
N LEU A 39 -11.50 6.99 5.53
CA LEU A 39 -11.45 5.57 5.15
C LEU A 39 -11.26 5.40 3.64
N GLY A 40 -11.98 6.18 2.82
CA GLY A 40 -11.88 6.09 1.36
C GLY A 40 -10.49 6.47 0.84
N SER A 41 -9.88 7.51 1.43
CA SER A 41 -8.50 7.90 1.09
C SER A 41 -7.50 6.81 1.42
N LEU A 42 -7.65 6.18 2.58
CA LEU A 42 -6.74 5.13 3.04
C LEU A 42 -6.84 3.88 2.15
N LEU A 43 -8.05 3.51 1.76
CA LEU A 43 -8.28 2.40 0.82
C LEU A 43 -7.72 2.70 -0.58
N LEU A 44 -7.86 3.95 -1.05
CA LEU A 44 -7.31 4.36 -2.34
C LEU A 44 -5.77 4.34 -2.33
N GLU A 45 -5.16 4.77 -1.23
CA GLU A 45 -3.71 4.72 -1.03
C GLU A 45 -3.19 3.27 -1.06
N LEU A 46 -3.79 2.39 -0.25
CA LEU A 46 -3.47 0.97 -0.22
C LEU A 46 -3.65 0.29 -1.59
N ALA A 47 -4.69 0.66 -2.34
CA ALA A 47 -4.93 0.15 -3.69
C ALA A 47 -3.83 0.61 -4.66
N GLY A 48 -3.43 1.88 -4.58
CA GLY A 48 -2.31 2.42 -5.35
C GLY A 48 -1.02 1.66 -5.11
N PHE A 49 -0.64 1.43 -3.84
CA PHE A 49 0.57 0.69 -3.51
C PHE A 49 0.55 -0.76 -4.03
N LEU A 50 -0.58 -1.45 -3.96
CA LEU A 50 -0.68 -2.80 -4.51
C LEU A 50 -0.58 -2.85 -6.03
N VAL A 51 -1.19 -1.89 -6.74
CA VAL A 51 -1.08 -1.78 -8.20
C VAL A 51 0.37 -1.52 -8.59
N PHE A 52 1.06 -0.57 -7.93
CA PHE A 52 2.47 -0.29 -8.17
C PHE A 52 3.38 -1.48 -7.87
N LEU A 53 3.21 -2.13 -6.72
CA LEU A 53 3.95 -3.34 -6.38
C LEU A 53 3.77 -4.41 -7.45
N ARG A 54 2.54 -4.60 -7.94
CA ARG A 54 2.25 -5.59 -8.99
C ARG A 54 2.88 -5.23 -10.31
N TYR A 55 2.83 -3.95 -10.70
CA TYR A 55 3.50 -3.45 -11.89
C TYR A 55 4.99 -3.78 -11.86
N GLN A 56 5.67 -3.48 -10.76
CA GLN A 56 7.10 -3.73 -10.60
C GLN A 56 7.44 -5.24 -10.71
N ILE A 57 6.62 -6.08 -10.06
CA ILE A 57 6.75 -7.55 -10.14
C ILE A 57 6.49 -8.06 -11.57
N TYR A 58 5.50 -7.51 -12.28
CA TYR A 58 5.12 -7.95 -13.62
C TYR A 58 6.23 -7.72 -14.65
N TYR A 59 6.89 -6.56 -14.58
CA TYR A 59 8.01 -6.22 -15.45
C TYR A 59 9.35 -6.81 -14.99
N GLY A 60 9.36 -7.58 -13.89
CA GLY A 60 10.56 -8.27 -13.41
C GLY A 60 11.66 -7.33 -12.91
N TYR A 61 11.27 -6.17 -12.35
CA TYR A 61 12.23 -5.25 -11.76
C TYR A 61 12.99 -5.90 -10.59
N PRO A 62 14.22 -5.46 -10.28
CA PRO A 62 14.96 -5.94 -9.13
C PRO A 62 14.18 -5.72 -7.83
N LEU A 63 14.29 -6.67 -6.90
CA LEU A 63 13.59 -6.61 -5.61
C LEU A 63 13.87 -5.30 -4.86
N GLN A 64 15.11 -4.80 -4.92
CA GLN A 64 15.49 -3.58 -4.22
C GLN A 64 14.68 -2.33 -4.64
N THR A 65 14.14 -2.33 -5.86
CA THR A 65 13.44 -1.19 -6.47
C THR A 65 11.99 -1.05 -5.99
N TYR A 66 11.44 -2.05 -5.29
CA TYR A 66 10.05 -1.99 -4.84
C TYR A 66 9.83 -2.50 -3.41
N LEU A 67 10.90 -2.74 -2.64
CA LEU A 67 10.81 -3.19 -1.24
C LEU A 67 10.12 -2.18 -0.31
N GLU A 68 10.10 -0.91 -0.69
CA GLU A 68 9.36 0.14 0.02
C GLU A 68 7.85 -0.08 -0.01
N TYR A 69 7.29 -0.64 -1.09
CA TYR A 69 5.84 -0.82 -1.21
C TYR A 69 5.29 -1.84 -0.20
N PRO A 70 5.87 -3.04 -0.01
CA PRO A 70 5.49 -3.95 1.07
C PRO A 70 5.53 -3.31 2.46
N ILE A 71 6.55 -2.48 2.74
CA ILE A 71 6.71 -1.78 4.00
C ILE A 71 5.58 -0.76 4.22
N LEU A 72 5.22 -0.01 3.17
CA LEU A 72 4.12 0.95 3.21
C LEU A 72 2.76 0.25 3.35
N ILE A 73 2.51 -0.81 2.55
CA ILE A 73 1.28 -1.63 2.59
C ILE A 73 1.05 -2.19 4.00
N ALA A 74 2.09 -2.70 4.66
CA ALA A 74 1.97 -3.25 6.00
C ALA A 74 1.53 -2.18 7.02
N GLN A 75 2.16 -1.00 6.99
CA GLN A 75 1.80 0.09 7.90
C GLN A 75 0.40 0.65 7.61
N ASP A 76 0.03 0.78 6.35
CA ASP A 76 -1.26 1.33 5.94
C ASP A 76 -2.41 0.37 6.27
N ALA A 77 -2.18 -0.95 6.15
CA ALA A 77 -3.10 -1.98 6.62
C ALA A 77 -3.29 -1.93 8.15
N VAL A 78 -2.22 -1.74 8.92
CA VAL A 78 -2.31 -1.57 10.38
C VAL A 78 -3.14 -0.33 10.73
N LEU A 79 -2.87 0.81 10.08
CA LEU A 79 -3.63 2.04 10.28
C LEU A 79 -5.11 1.84 9.93
N LEU A 80 -5.41 1.16 8.82
CA LEU A 80 -6.77 0.86 8.38
C LEU A 80 -7.52 0.03 9.41
N LEU A 81 -6.88 -0.97 10.01
CA LEU A 81 -7.47 -1.78 11.09
C LEU A 81 -7.85 -0.92 12.30
N PHE A 82 -6.99 -0.01 12.74
CA PHE A 82 -7.31 0.91 13.84
C PHE A 82 -8.47 1.85 13.49
N VAL A 83 -8.45 2.44 12.30
CA VAL A 83 -9.53 3.32 11.82
C VAL A 83 -10.87 2.56 11.80
N LEU A 84 -10.89 1.33 11.30
CA LEU A 84 -12.10 0.49 11.26
C LEU A 84 -12.59 0.10 12.66
N ARG A 85 -11.66 -0.19 13.58
CA ARG A 85 -11.96 -0.49 14.99
C ARG A 85 -12.65 0.68 15.67
N PHE A 86 -12.12 1.90 15.52
CA PHE A 86 -12.71 3.10 16.13
C PHE A 86 -14.02 3.54 15.46
N ASN A 87 -14.20 3.26 14.17
CA ASN A 87 -15.43 3.59 13.44
C ASN A 87 -16.56 2.57 13.66
N GLY A 88 -16.35 1.53 14.47
CA GLY A 88 -17.35 0.49 14.78
C GLY A 88 -17.82 -0.35 13.57
N ASN A 89 -17.16 -0.21 12.43
CA ASN A 89 -17.60 -0.72 11.14
C ASN A 89 -16.83 -1.97 10.72
N MET A 90 -16.70 -2.94 11.64
CA MET A 90 -15.94 -4.19 11.42
C MET A 90 -16.46 -5.00 10.22
N LYS A 91 -17.75 -4.91 9.88
CA LYS A 91 -18.34 -5.57 8.69
C LYS A 91 -17.82 -4.98 7.38
N ARG A 92 -17.55 -3.67 7.34
CA ARG A 92 -16.95 -3.00 6.17
C ARG A 92 -15.48 -3.39 6.01
N ALA A 93 -14.77 -3.62 7.13
CA ALA A 93 -13.40 -4.15 7.11
C ALA A 93 -13.30 -5.45 6.30
N LEU A 94 -14.21 -6.38 6.55
CA LEU A 94 -14.23 -7.68 5.91
C LEU A 94 -14.58 -7.58 4.42
N LEU A 95 -15.52 -6.70 4.07
CA LEU A 95 -15.85 -6.38 2.68
C LEU A 95 -14.66 -5.75 1.93
N TYR A 96 -13.93 -4.82 2.55
CA TYR A 96 -12.74 -4.24 1.95
C TYR A 96 -11.61 -5.24 1.81
N ALA A 97 -11.37 -6.08 2.83
CA ALA A 97 -10.40 -7.17 2.75
C ALA A 97 -10.75 -8.14 1.62
N ALA A 98 -12.04 -8.50 1.47
CA ALA A 98 -12.51 -9.35 0.38
C ALA A 98 -12.39 -8.66 -1.00
N MET A 99 -12.67 -7.36 -1.11
CA MET A 99 -12.43 -6.60 -2.34
C MET A 99 -10.95 -6.53 -2.70
N PHE A 100 -10.08 -6.31 -1.73
CA PHE A 100 -8.63 -6.28 -1.94
C PHE A 100 -8.11 -7.64 -2.37
N TRP A 101 -8.54 -8.70 -1.69
CA TRP A 101 -8.16 -10.07 -2.02
C TRP A 101 -8.72 -10.49 -3.38
N GLY A 102 -9.96 -10.12 -3.69
CA GLY A 102 -10.59 -10.34 -5.00
C GLY A 102 -9.90 -9.56 -6.11
N GLY A 103 -9.58 -8.28 -5.89
CA GLY A 103 -8.82 -7.45 -6.84
C GLY A 103 -7.43 -8.02 -7.10
N TRP A 104 -6.74 -8.46 -6.04
CA TRP A 104 -5.46 -9.16 -6.15
C TRP A 104 -5.58 -10.47 -6.94
N TYR A 105 -6.60 -11.27 -6.68
CA TYR A 105 -6.86 -12.54 -7.38
C TYR A 105 -7.18 -12.31 -8.87
N VAL A 106 -7.99 -11.29 -9.19
CA VAL A 106 -8.33 -10.93 -10.56
C VAL A 106 -7.11 -10.43 -11.35
N LEU A 107 -6.29 -9.57 -10.74
CA LEU A 107 -5.03 -9.07 -11.34
C LEU A 107 -3.98 -10.18 -11.52
N THR A 108 -3.99 -11.23 -10.70
CA THR A 108 -3.03 -12.34 -10.79
C THR A 108 -3.42 -13.40 -11.83
N LEU A 109 -4.71 -13.55 -12.15
CA LEU A 109 -5.20 -14.60 -13.04
C LEU A 109 -5.15 -14.30 -14.54
N ARG A 110 -5.07 -13.03 -14.94
CA ARG A 110 -5.23 -12.64 -16.35
C ARG A 110 -4.18 -11.60 -16.76
N ARG A 111 -3.10 -12.06 -17.40
CA ARG A 111 -2.07 -11.19 -18.02
C ARG A 111 -2.69 -10.13 -18.94
N TRP A 112 -3.78 -10.45 -19.65
CA TRP A 112 -4.49 -9.47 -20.49
C TRP A 112 -4.98 -8.24 -19.73
N ILE A 113 -5.23 -8.32 -18.40
CA ILE A 113 -5.91 -7.23 -17.67
C ILE A 113 -4.86 -6.18 -17.37
N ILE A 114 -3.69 -6.66 -16.98
CA ILE A 114 -2.49 -5.87 -16.84
C ILE A 114 -2.19 -5.24 -18.20
N ASP A 115 -2.13 -6.01 -19.28
CA ASP A 115 -1.81 -5.47 -20.61
C ASP A 115 -2.84 -4.40 -21.07
N LEU A 116 -4.15 -4.62 -20.89
CA LEU A 116 -5.21 -3.65 -21.23
C LEU A 116 -5.13 -2.37 -20.41
N ALA A 117 -4.94 -2.49 -19.09
CA ALA A 117 -4.83 -1.33 -18.21
C ALA A 117 -3.59 -0.49 -18.57
N MET A 118 -2.48 -1.14 -18.88
CA MET A 118 -1.23 -0.49 -19.24
C MET A 118 -1.29 0.16 -20.64
N VAL A 119 -1.96 -0.48 -21.61
CA VAL A 119 -2.19 0.09 -22.95
C VAL A 119 -3.13 1.28 -22.91
N SER A 120 -4.14 1.30 -22.02
CA SER A 120 -5.06 2.44 -21.89
C SER A 120 -4.46 3.66 -21.20
N ALA A 121 -3.31 3.51 -20.54
CA ALA A 121 -2.63 4.56 -19.78
C ALA A 121 -1.42 5.18 -20.53
N ALA A 122 -1.14 4.72 -21.76
CA ALA A 122 -0.09 5.21 -22.65
C ALA A 122 -0.69 6.05 -23.79
#